data_AF-A0A1G1Z9I2-F1
#
_entry.id   AF-A0A1G1Z9I2-F1
#
_cell.length_a   1.000
_cell.length_b   1.000
_cell.length_c   1.000
_cell.angle_alpha   90.00
_cell.angle_beta   90.00
_cell.angle_gamma   90.00
#
_symmetry.space_group_name_H-M   'P 1'
#
loop_
_entity.id
_entity.type
_entity.pdbx_description
1 polymer ?
#
loop_
_entity_poly.entity_id
_entity_poly.type
_entity_poly.pdbx_seq_one_letter_code
_entity_poly.pdbx_strand_id
1 'polypeptide(L)'
;MAARQLGRAVVLQSLYEWDFYNRAVSLKESLERNLEEFAPGFNEKKFAMDLAHGVETKVDELDAIITKSAPEWPVAQLPIVDRNVLRMGLYELIFGNRAEVPPRVAINEAIELAKTYGGQNSGKFINGVLGTIYREIGEPDQDPERHGKKEKDGPKKTSK
;
A
#
# COMPACT_ATOMS: atom_id res chain seq x y z
N MET A 1 -15.17 2.53 -8.79
CA MET A 1 -13.91 1.76 -8.85
C MET A 1 -12.88 2.45 -9.75
N ALA A 2 -13.13 2.64 -11.05
CA ALA A 2 -12.18 3.30 -11.96
C ALA A 2 -11.76 4.73 -11.54
N ALA A 3 -12.70 5.54 -11.03
CA ALA A 3 -12.39 6.89 -10.55
C ALA A 3 -11.38 6.88 -9.38
N ARG A 4 -11.58 6.02 -8.35
CA ARG A 4 -10.63 5.90 -7.25
C ARG A 4 -9.26 5.36 -7.67
N GLN A 5 -9.23 4.48 -8.67
CA GLN A 5 -7.97 4.00 -9.25
C GLN A 5 -7.16 5.16 -9.86
N LEU A 6 -7.83 6.05 -10.61
CA LEU A 6 -7.20 7.29 -11.11
C LEU A 6 -6.76 8.19 -9.94
N GLY A 7 -7.61 8.41 -8.94
CA GLY A 7 -7.25 9.18 -7.75
C GLY A 7 -6.00 8.66 -7.04
N ARG A 8 -5.88 7.34 -6.86
CA ARG A 8 -4.68 6.72 -6.29
C ARG A 8 -3.44 6.91 -7.16
N ALA A 9 -3.57 6.80 -8.48
CA ALA A 9 -2.45 7.04 -9.38
C ALA A 9 -1.90 8.47 -9.24
N VAL A 10 -2.78 9.47 -9.16
CA VAL A 10 -2.37 10.87 -8.96
C VAL A 10 -1.76 11.08 -7.57
N VAL A 11 -2.29 10.45 -6.53
CA VAL A 11 -1.69 10.47 -5.19
C VAL A 11 -0.30 9.86 -5.20
N LEU A 12 -0.10 8.73 -5.88
CA LEU A 12 1.21 8.09 -6.01
C LEU A 12 2.23 8.99 -6.71
N GLN A 13 1.84 9.66 -7.80
CA GLN A 13 2.70 10.62 -8.51
C GLN A 13 3.10 11.79 -7.60
N SER A 14 2.15 12.29 -6.80
CA SER A 14 2.38 13.41 -5.88
C SER A 14 3.28 13.01 -4.70
N LEU A 15 3.09 11.81 -4.16
CA LEU A 15 3.97 11.24 -3.14
C LEU A 15 5.37 10.95 -3.67
N TYR A 16 5.48 10.51 -4.93
CA TYR A 16 6.77 10.34 -5.60
C TYR A 16 7.51 11.67 -5.68
N GLU A 17 6.85 12.72 -6.16
CA GLU A 17 7.45 14.07 -6.24
C GLU A 17 7.89 14.56 -4.87
N TRP A 18 7.02 14.42 -3.86
CA TRP A 18 7.30 14.81 -2.48
C TRP A 18 8.55 14.11 -1.93
N ASP A 19 8.63 12.78 -2.07
CA ASP A 19 9.79 12.01 -1.64
C ASP A 19 11.05 12.32 -2.46
N PHE A 20 10.92 12.56 -3.77
CA PHE A 20 12.03 12.88 -4.66
C PHE A 20 12.75 14.17 -4.20
N TYR A 21 11.98 15.16 -3.75
CA TYR A 21 12.51 16.39 -3.16
C TYR A 21 12.79 16.29 -1.65
N ASN A 22 12.97 15.08 -1.11
CA ASN A 22 13.20 14.84 0.32
C ASN A 22 12.15 15.54 1.21
N ARG A 23 10.89 15.55 0.76
CA ARG A 23 9.74 16.13 1.46
C ARG A 23 9.84 17.65 1.69
N ALA A 24 10.68 18.35 0.92
CA ALA A 24 10.88 19.79 1.03
C ALA A 24 9.78 20.62 0.34
N VAL A 25 8.97 20.00 -0.52
CA VAL A 25 7.84 20.62 -1.21
C VAL A 25 6.53 20.29 -0.50
N SER A 26 5.49 21.10 -0.74
CA SER A 26 4.14 20.84 -0.22
C SER A 26 3.49 19.68 -0.98
N LEU A 27 3.16 18.59 -0.28
CA LEU A 27 2.44 17.46 -0.89
C LEU A 27 1.07 17.89 -1.39
N LYS A 28 0.38 18.75 -0.62
CA LYS A 28 -0.94 19.27 -0.98
C LYS A 28 -0.90 20.05 -2.30
N GLU A 29 0.04 20.97 -2.45
CA GLU A 29 0.17 21.79 -3.67
C GLU A 29 0.55 20.91 -4.87
N SER A 30 1.44 19.94 -4.65
CA SER A 30 1.82 18.96 -5.68
C SER A 30 0.61 18.14 -6.13
N LEU A 31 -0.23 17.69 -5.19
CA LEU A 31 -1.46 16.95 -5.49
C LEU A 31 -2.50 17.80 -6.22
N GLU A 32 -2.74 19.04 -5.79
CA GLU A 32 -3.68 19.94 -6.46
C GLU A 32 -3.29 20.14 -7.92
N ARG A 33 -2.01 20.44 -8.18
CA ARG A 33 -1.47 20.58 -9.53
C ARG A 33 -1.59 19.29 -10.35
N ASN A 34 -1.24 18.14 -9.77
CA ASN A 34 -1.29 16.86 -10.47
C ASN A 34 -2.73 16.41 -10.78
N LEU A 35 -3.70 16.76 -9.93
CA LEU A 35 -5.12 16.51 -10.19
C LEU A 35 -5.64 17.34 -11.36
N GLU A 36 -5.18 18.58 -11.51
CA GLU A 36 -5.54 19.44 -12.63
C GLU A 36 -4.95 18.93 -13.95
N GLU A 37 -3.69 18.49 -13.94
CA GLU A 37 -2.98 18.03 -15.13
C GLU A 37 -3.44 16.63 -15.58
N PHE A 38 -3.45 15.65 -14.67
CA PHE A 38 -3.60 14.24 -15.04
C PHE A 38 -5.01 13.69 -14.84
N ALA A 39 -5.88 14.43 -14.13
CA ALA A 39 -7.24 14.00 -13.84
C ALA A 39 -8.27 15.14 -14.03
N PRO A 40 -8.28 15.81 -15.20
CA PRO A 40 -9.25 16.87 -15.47
C PRO A 40 -10.67 16.32 -15.37
N GLY A 41 -11.53 17.03 -14.62
CA GLY A 41 -12.92 16.60 -14.37
C GLY A 41 -13.07 15.51 -13.30
N PHE A 42 -12.00 15.13 -12.60
CA PHE A 42 -12.08 14.20 -11.48
C PHE A 42 -12.95 14.74 -10.35
N ASN A 43 -13.98 13.98 -9.99
CA ASN A 43 -15.03 14.37 -9.05
C ASN A 43 -14.82 13.82 -7.62
N GLU A 44 -13.91 12.86 -7.42
CA GLU A 44 -13.57 12.31 -6.10
C GLU A 44 -12.32 12.98 -5.49
N LYS A 45 -12.11 14.29 -5.72
CA LYS A 45 -10.94 15.03 -5.20
C LYS A 45 -10.74 14.88 -3.70
N LYS A 46 -11.84 14.83 -2.93
CA LYS A 46 -11.80 14.64 -1.48
C LYS A 46 -11.11 13.32 -1.11
N PHE A 47 -11.40 12.22 -1.81
CA PHE A 47 -10.75 10.94 -1.57
C PHE A 47 -9.23 11.02 -1.78
N ALA A 48 -8.78 11.63 -2.89
CA ALA A 48 -7.35 11.79 -3.16
C ALA A 48 -6.65 12.65 -2.10
N MET A 49 -7.29 13.75 -1.69
CA MET A 49 -6.79 14.65 -0.65
C MET A 49 -6.68 13.94 0.71
N ASP A 50 -7.74 13.24 1.12
CA ASP A 50 -7.77 12.51 2.39
C ASP A 50 -6.70 11.40 2.41
N LEU A 51 -6.50 10.70 1.29
CA LEU A 51 -5.49 9.65 1.19
C LEU A 51 -4.07 10.23 1.27
N ALA A 52 -3.77 11.28 0.52
CA ALA A 52 -2.45 11.91 0.53
C ALA A 52 -2.12 12.51 1.90
N HIS A 53 -3.06 13.25 2.48
CA HIS A 53 -2.89 13.83 3.81
C HIS A 53 -2.77 12.76 4.91
N GLY A 54 -3.55 11.70 4.80
CA GLY A 54 -3.46 10.55 5.68
C GLY A 54 -2.09 9.87 5.65
N VAL A 55 -1.54 9.67 4.45
CA VAL A 55 -0.17 9.14 4.28
C VAL A 55 0.87 10.09 4.85
N GLU A 56 0.77 11.39 4.55
CA GLU A 56 1.69 12.43 5.03
C GLU A 56 1.75 12.47 6.56
N THR A 57 0.60 12.51 7.22
CA THR A 57 0.50 12.60 8.68
C THR A 57 0.93 11.32 9.41
N LYS A 58 0.95 10.18 8.72
CA LYS A 58 1.31 8.88 9.27
C LYS A 58 2.64 8.33 8.75
N VAL A 59 3.40 9.11 7.98
CA VAL A 59 4.54 8.60 7.20
C VAL A 59 5.57 7.87 8.07
N ASP A 60 5.89 8.38 9.25
CA ASP A 60 6.89 7.76 10.14
C ASP A 60 6.37 6.46 10.76
N GLU A 61 5.08 6.41 11.10
CA GLU A 61 4.41 5.20 11.60
C GLU A 61 4.34 4.12 10.50
N LEU A 62 4.00 4.53 9.27
CA LEU A 62 3.97 3.65 8.10
C LEU A 62 5.37 3.09 7.79
N ASP A 63 6.40 3.95 7.78
CA ASP A 63 7.78 3.55 7.52
C ASP A 63 8.30 2.57 8.61
N ALA A 64 7.92 2.76 9.87
CA ALA A 64 8.26 1.83 10.95
C ALA A 64 7.59 0.46 10.76
N ILE A 65 6.32 0.44 10.34
CA ILE A 65 5.60 -0.81 10.05
C ILE A 65 6.24 -1.54 8.87
N ILE A 66 6.56 -0.83 7.77
CA ILE A 66 7.24 -1.43 6.61
C ILE A 66 8.57 -2.05 7.03
N THR A 67 9.38 -1.33 7.79
CA THR A 67 10.69 -1.80 8.27
C THR A 67 10.57 -3.09 9.09
N LYS A 68 9.55 -3.19 9.95
CA LYS A 68 9.29 -4.39 10.75
C LYS A 68 8.87 -5.59 9.88
N SER A 69 8.07 -5.35 8.85
CA SER A 69 7.52 -6.42 8.00
C SER A 69 8.44 -6.84 6.84
N ALA A 70 9.44 -6.02 6.50
CA ALA A 70 10.45 -6.30 5.49
C ALA A 70 11.86 -5.98 6.02
N PRO A 71 12.35 -6.70 7.06
CA PRO A 71 13.61 -6.36 7.73
C PRO A 71 14.84 -6.42 6.82
N GLU A 72 14.80 -7.27 5.79
CA GLU A 72 15.87 -7.40 4.79
C GLU A 72 15.91 -6.22 3.80
N TRP A 73 14.90 -5.34 3.80
CA TRP A 73 14.76 -4.24 2.85
C TRP A 73 14.49 -2.93 3.58
N PRO A 74 15.54 -2.19 3.97
CA PRO A 74 15.38 -0.89 4.61
C PRO A 74 14.52 0.03 3.76
N VAL A 75 13.54 0.70 4.37
CA VAL A 75 12.58 1.57 3.67
C VAL A 75 13.28 2.62 2.80
N ALA A 76 14.39 3.18 3.28
CA ALA A 76 15.18 4.16 2.54
C ALA A 76 15.80 3.62 1.24
N GLN A 77 16.03 2.30 1.14
CA GLN A 77 16.62 1.64 -0.02
C GLN A 77 15.56 1.14 -1.02
N LEU A 78 14.28 1.16 -0.65
CA LEU A 78 13.21 0.82 -1.58
C LEU A 78 13.13 1.85 -2.71
N PRO A 79 12.82 1.42 -3.94
CA PRO A 79 12.42 2.34 -5.00
C PRO A 79 11.31 3.27 -4.50
N ILE A 80 11.39 4.57 -4.83
CA ILE A 80 10.45 5.59 -4.34
C ILE A 80 9.00 5.19 -4.64
N VAL A 81 8.75 4.59 -5.80
CA VAL A 81 7.42 4.07 -6.18
C VAL A 81 6.96 2.98 -5.22
N ASP A 82 7.75 1.93 -5.03
CA ASP A 82 7.38 0.79 -4.16
C ASP A 82 7.16 1.23 -2.72
N ARG A 83 8.02 2.12 -2.21
CA ARG A 83 7.88 2.72 -0.88
C ARG A 83 6.55 3.45 -0.72
N ASN A 84 6.19 4.31 -1.68
CA ASN A 84 4.95 5.07 -1.60
C ASN A 84 3.70 4.22 -1.83
N VAL A 85 3.78 3.19 -2.67
CA VAL A 85 2.71 2.18 -2.80
C VAL A 85 2.49 1.43 -1.48
N LEU A 86 3.56 1.03 -0.78
CA LEU A 86 3.43 0.41 0.55
C LEU A 86 2.78 1.36 1.55
N ARG A 87 3.21 2.63 1.61
CA ARG A 87 2.62 3.63 2.50
C ARG A 87 1.14 3.82 2.25
N MET A 88 0.73 3.97 0.98
CA MET A 88 -0.68 4.10 0.61
C MET A 88 -1.48 2.84 0.98
N GLY A 89 -0.99 1.67 0.58
CA GLY A 89 -1.65 0.40 0.86
C GLY A 89 -1.81 0.15 2.36
N LEU A 90 -0.79 0.48 3.16
CA LEU A 90 -0.85 0.36 4.61
C LEU A 90 -1.78 1.36 5.26
N TYR A 91 -1.76 2.61 4.78
CA TYR A 91 -2.67 3.61 5.28
C TYR A 91 -4.12 3.18 5.09
N GLU A 92 -4.49 2.75 3.88
CA GLU A 92 -5.83 2.25 3.60
C GLU A 92 -6.17 0.97 4.40
N LEU A 93 -5.19 0.10 4.62
CA LEU A 93 -5.39 -1.15 5.36
C LEU A 93 -5.64 -0.95 6.86
N ILE A 94 -4.92 0.00 7.48
CA ILE A 94 -4.87 0.18 8.93
C ILE A 94 -5.81 1.30 9.38
N PHE A 95 -5.84 2.42 8.65
CA PHE A 95 -6.57 3.63 9.02
C PHE A 95 -7.76 3.93 8.11
N GLY A 96 -7.85 3.25 6.96
CA GLY A 96 -8.94 3.43 6.01
C GLY A 96 -10.30 2.98 6.56
N ASN A 97 -11.37 3.61 6.04
CA ASN A 97 -12.72 3.18 6.33
C ASN A 97 -13.03 1.87 5.59
N ARG A 98 -13.06 0.75 6.33
CA ARG A 98 -13.28 -0.60 5.77
C ARG A 98 -14.63 -0.80 5.09
N ALA A 99 -15.65 -0.04 5.50
CA ALA A 99 -16.95 -0.07 4.83
C ALA A 99 -16.90 0.56 3.43
N GLU A 100 -15.95 1.46 3.22
CA GLU A 100 -15.76 2.19 1.97
C GLU A 100 -14.73 1.52 1.05
N VAL A 101 -13.62 1.03 1.61
CA VAL A 101 -12.61 0.24 0.91
C VAL A 101 -12.28 -1.00 1.74
N PRO A 102 -12.77 -2.19 1.34
CA PRO A 102 -12.42 -3.41 2.03
C PRO A 102 -10.90 -3.67 2.01
N PRO A 103 -10.31 -4.22 3.09
CA PRO A 103 -8.89 -4.55 3.17
C PRO A 103 -8.31 -5.26 1.94
N ARG A 104 -9.01 -6.28 1.42
CA ARG A 104 -8.57 -7.00 0.22
C ARG A 104 -8.55 -6.14 -1.04
N VAL A 105 -9.47 -5.18 -1.14
CA VAL A 105 -9.50 -4.22 -2.25
C VAL A 105 -8.32 -3.27 -2.14
N ALA A 106 -8.05 -2.71 -0.95
CA ALA A 106 -6.88 -1.85 -0.73
C ALA A 106 -5.56 -2.55 -1.12
N ILE A 107 -5.39 -3.82 -0.73
CA ILE A 107 -4.22 -4.63 -1.11
C ILE A 107 -4.14 -4.81 -2.62
N ASN A 108 -5.24 -5.18 -3.29
CA ASN A 108 -5.26 -5.37 -4.73
C ASN A 108 -4.94 -4.08 -5.49
N GLU A 109 -5.51 -2.95 -5.07
CA GLU A 109 -5.25 -1.64 -5.69
C GLU A 109 -3.78 -1.24 -5.56
N ALA A 110 -3.16 -1.46 -4.39
CA ALA A 110 -1.72 -1.24 -4.20
C ALA A 110 -0.88 -2.13 -5.12
N ILE A 111 -1.25 -3.41 -5.30
CA ILE A 111 -0.55 -4.33 -6.21
C ILE A 111 -0.65 -3.86 -7.67
N GLU A 112 -1.81 -3.39 -8.10
CA GLU A 112 -1.99 -2.90 -9.48
C GLU A 112 -1.20 -1.61 -9.73
N LEU A 113 -1.13 -0.69 -8.76
CA LEU A 113 -0.24 0.47 -8.83
C LEU A 113 1.23 0.04 -8.97
N ALA A 114 1.67 -0.92 -8.18
CA ALA A 114 3.04 -1.44 -8.22
C ALA A 114 3.39 -2.08 -9.57
N LYS A 115 2.44 -2.80 -10.18
CA LYS A 115 2.63 -3.38 -11.52
C LYS A 115 2.68 -2.31 -12.60
N THR A 116 1.92 -1.23 -12.44
CA THR A 116 1.81 -0.16 -13.44
C THR A 116 3.01 0.77 -13.41
N TYR A 117 3.48 1.15 -12.22
CA TYR A 117 4.51 2.19 -12.04
C TYR A 117 5.85 1.66 -11.53
N GLY A 118 5.89 0.45 -10.98
CA GLY A 118 7.08 -0.16 -10.41
C GLY A 118 7.87 -1.00 -11.42
N GLY A 119 8.82 -1.78 -10.90
CA GLY A 119 9.61 -2.73 -11.68
C GLY A 119 8.95 -4.11 -11.80
N GLN A 120 9.61 -5.02 -12.53
CA GLN A 120 9.10 -6.36 -12.83
C GLN A 120 8.67 -7.18 -11.59
N ASN A 121 9.32 -6.95 -10.44
CA ASN A 121 9.05 -7.67 -9.20
C ASN A 121 8.19 -6.89 -8.19
N SER A 122 7.87 -5.63 -8.46
CA SER A 122 7.19 -4.73 -7.51
C SER A 122 5.84 -5.30 -7.06
N GLY A 123 4.98 -5.75 -7.99
CA GLY A 123 3.69 -6.34 -7.64
C GLY A 123 3.78 -7.53 -6.69
N LYS A 124 4.78 -8.41 -6.87
CA LYS A 124 5.00 -9.57 -5.98
C LYS A 124 5.51 -9.12 -4.60
N PHE A 125 6.42 -8.16 -4.58
CA PHE A 125 6.97 -7.59 -3.35
C PHE A 125 5.87 -6.94 -2.49
N ILE A 126 5.09 -6.04 -3.07
CA ILE A 126 3.97 -5.35 -2.39
C ILE A 126 2.96 -6.36 -1.83
N ASN A 127 2.57 -7.36 -2.62
CA ASN A 127 1.67 -8.42 -2.17
C ASN A 127 2.23 -9.20 -0.97
N GLY A 128 3.53 -9.51 -0.97
CA GLY A 128 4.18 -10.22 0.13
C GLY A 128 4.16 -9.43 1.44
N VAL A 129 4.50 -8.14 1.38
CA VAL A 129 4.55 -7.24 2.55
C VAL A 129 3.15 -6.99 3.09
N LEU A 130 2.23 -6.47 2.26
CA LEU A 130 0.86 -6.15 2.69
C LEU A 130 0.09 -7.40 3.14
N GLY A 131 0.29 -8.54 2.48
CA GLY A 131 -0.34 -9.80 2.87
C GLY A 131 0.15 -10.31 4.22
N THR A 132 1.41 -10.05 4.59
CA THR A 132 1.94 -10.39 5.92
C THR A 132 1.29 -9.55 7.00
N ILE A 133 1.22 -8.23 6.77
CA ILE A 133 0.61 -7.29 7.72
C ILE A 133 -0.89 -7.57 7.88
N TYR A 134 -1.59 -7.88 6.78
CA TYR A 134 -3.01 -8.25 6.82
C TYR A 134 -3.29 -9.47 7.72
N ARG A 135 -2.39 -10.46 7.74
CA ARG A 135 -2.50 -11.62 8.64
C ARG A 135 -2.23 -11.25 10.09
N GLU A 136 -1.25 -10.38 10.34
CA GLU A 136 -0.90 -9.94 11.69
C GLU A 136 -2.02 -9.14 12.36
N ILE A 137 -2.79 -8.37 11.60
CA ILE A 137 -3.96 -7.61 12.12
C ILE A 137 -5.23 -8.46 12.29
N GLY A 138 -5.15 -9.78 12.06
CA GLY A 138 -6.23 -10.72 12.36
C GLY A 138 -7.28 -10.90 11.27
N GLU A 139 -6.92 -10.69 9.99
CA GLU A 139 -7.77 -10.92 8.80
C GLU A 139 -9.28 -10.66 9.02
N PRO A 140 -9.68 -9.40 9.25
CA PRO A 140 -11.01 -9.03 9.75
C PRO A 140 -12.20 -9.48 8.87
N ASP A 141 -11.95 -9.92 7.63
CA ASP A 141 -12.96 -10.35 6.66
C ASP A 141 -12.99 -11.88 6.43
N GLN A 142 -12.30 -12.71 7.23
CA GLN A 142 -12.40 -14.17 7.10
C GLN A 142 -13.53 -14.76 7.95
N ASP A 143 -14.35 -15.56 7.27
CA ASP A 143 -15.20 -16.59 7.87
C ASP A 143 -14.35 -17.48 8.80
N PRO A 144 -14.70 -17.63 10.08
CA PRO A 144 -13.89 -18.32 11.09
C PRO A 144 -13.52 -19.78 10.76
N GLU A 145 -14.11 -20.40 9.74
CA GLU A 145 -13.85 -21.82 9.40
C GLU A 145 -12.50 -22.10 8.72
N ARG A 146 -11.77 -21.09 8.21
CA ARG A 146 -10.51 -21.34 7.47
C ARG A 146 -9.25 -21.51 8.31
N HIS A 147 -9.30 -21.25 9.62
CA HIS A 147 -8.12 -21.35 10.51
C HIS A 147 -7.72 -22.78 10.94
N GLY A 148 -8.32 -23.82 10.36
CA GLY A 148 -8.12 -25.22 10.77
C GLY A 148 -7.07 -26.05 10.04
N LYS A 149 -6.20 -25.51 9.16
CA LYS A 149 -5.21 -26.33 8.43
C LYS A 149 -3.81 -25.73 8.28
N LYS A 150 -3.04 -25.81 9.38
CA LYS A 150 -1.57 -26.01 9.44
C LYS A 150 -1.34 -26.71 10.80
N GLU A 151 -0.61 -27.78 11.02
CA GLU A 151 0.41 -28.58 10.35
C GLU A 151 0.30 -29.99 10.99
N LYS A 152 0.55 -31.07 10.23
CA LYS A 152 1.06 -32.32 10.79
C LYS A 152 2.23 -32.77 9.94
N ASP A 153 3.40 -32.26 10.26
CA ASP A 153 4.66 -32.93 9.95
C ASP A 153 4.69 -34.28 10.66
N GLY A 154 4.73 -35.37 9.88
CA GLY A 154 5.04 -36.71 10.35
C GLY A 154 6.50 -37.05 10.01
N PRO A 155 7.26 -37.67 10.91
CA PRO A 155 8.71 -37.77 10.77
C PRO A 155 9.12 -38.71 9.63
N LYS A 156 10.17 -38.30 8.90
CA LYS A 156 10.93 -39.13 7.96
C LYS A 156 11.36 -40.44 8.63
N LYS A 157 10.98 -41.58 8.05
CA LYS A 157 11.67 -42.86 8.31
C LYS A 157 12.55 -43.21 7.11
N THR A 158 13.85 -43.11 7.36
CA THR A 158 14.95 -43.72 6.60
C THR A 158 14.94 -45.23 6.81
N SER A 159 14.85 -46.04 5.76
CA SER A 159 15.36 -47.43 5.75
C SER A 159 15.52 -47.94 4.31
N LYS A 160 16.76 -48.02 3.86
CA LYS A 160 17.33 -49.22 3.24
C LYS A 160 18.82 -49.25 3.53
#